data_AF-A0A8H5YZW9-F1
#
_entry.id   AF-A0A8H5YZW9-F1
#
_cell.length_a   1.000
_cell.length_b   1.000
_cell.length_c   1.000
_cell.angle_alpha   90.00
_cell.angle_beta   90.00
_cell.angle_gamma   90.00
#
_symmetry.space_group_name_H-M   'P 1'
#
loop_
_entity.id
_entity.type
_entity.pdbx_description
1 polymer ?
#
loop_
_entity_poly.entity_id
_entity_poly.type
_entity_poly.pdbx_seq_one_letter_code
_entity_poly.pdbx_strand_id
1 'polypeptide(L)'
;MQLFKSFRSGAKVVDQAVNLDPHTWTLPSSYKPSQADGKQTIIPDPRVFSNVFSIPSETEAQSIETLLAYPDASHAAVHLALLECFRNLKASAKALDVKVIQPPSYDDTKSPEPASPPEPTQLPASQKWDLLIKLAVTRFTTWWSGIELLLNHASAYSHHGGSRAALQLTKDYLPPLDILLVWYALMLSPEAYEAACNAQGTNATRLKNLCFPWPAIRDVIDMDKMQLVLPRSAQRLFTNITSQPCDILEYLQSPPAYTDTGKVHIETDLFSEVKRHEDIIDESHELLWIRSPALQGSLIRSGLEYLDFHLREPNAVEEDMYKAFLKEIGGIQSEQTQGQDLKRDAKILFDMEDPSPIQDHCHCWTCERIRDDLPEFVYTKPSSTASSSTSLSPMQKQISSLSAETLLQIQDDLGFCLAVEDARKSGLPLPTRPPTAAEKEADKIAKQKQKELGYRPGLNDGFSLEV
;
A
#
# COMPACT_ATOMS: atom_id res chain seq x y z
N MET A 1 -42.85 13.45 16.27
CA MET A 1 -42.86 12.38 17.29
C MET A 1 -42.32 11.07 16.69
N GLN A 2 -41.00 10.89 16.61
CA GLN A 2 -40.36 9.62 16.19
C GLN A 2 -39.01 9.37 16.92
N LEU A 3 -38.82 9.89 18.14
CA LEU A 3 -37.55 9.76 18.89
C LEU A 3 -37.51 8.60 19.91
N PHE A 4 -38.58 7.81 20.04
CA PHE A 4 -38.67 6.77 21.09
C PHE A 4 -38.54 5.32 20.60
N LYS A 5 -38.16 5.08 19.33
CA LYS A 5 -37.95 3.71 18.79
C LYS A 5 -36.49 3.23 18.77
N SER A 6 -35.47 4.09 18.90
CA SER A 6 -34.06 3.64 18.81
C SER A 6 -33.47 3.11 20.14
N PHE A 7 -34.00 3.50 21.30
CA PHE A 7 -33.45 3.04 22.58
C PHE A 7 -33.64 1.54 22.83
N ARG A 8 -34.76 0.95 22.38
CA ARG A 8 -35.00 -0.51 22.49
C ARG A 8 -34.21 -1.33 21.46
N SER A 9 -33.82 -0.75 20.32
CA SER A 9 -32.95 -1.44 19.36
C SER A 9 -31.49 -1.40 19.82
N GLY A 10 -31.03 -0.27 20.38
CA GLY A 10 -29.65 -0.14 20.87
C GLY A 10 -29.30 -1.14 21.98
N ALA A 11 -30.17 -1.32 22.98
CA ALA A 11 -29.92 -2.28 24.07
C ALA A 11 -29.84 -3.74 23.57
N LYS A 12 -30.65 -4.11 22.57
CA LYS A 12 -30.60 -5.45 21.96
C LYS A 12 -29.34 -5.65 21.11
N VAL A 13 -28.89 -4.61 20.41
CA VAL A 13 -27.66 -4.67 19.60
C VAL A 13 -26.43 -4.81 20.50
N VAL A 14 -26.36 -4.05 21.60
CA VAL A 14 -25.28 -4.20 22.60
C VAL A 14 -25.30 -5.60 23.19
N ASP A 15 -26.46 -6.09 23.62
CA ASP A 15 -26.59 -7.43 24.20
C ASP A 15 -26.18 -8.53 23.20
N GLN A 16 -26.55 -8.41 21.92
CA GLN A 16 -26.10 -9.35 20.89
C GLN A 16 -24.59 -9.22 20.60
N ALA A 17 -24.07 -8.01 20.43
CA ALA A 17 -22.67 -7.78 20.08
C ALA A 17 -21.70 -8.21 21.18
N VAL A 18 -22.08 -8.02 22.45
CA VAL A 18 -21.28 -8.42 23.62
C VAL A 18 -21.29 -9.93 23.85
N ASN A 19 -22.41 -10.60 23.58
CA ASN A 19 -22.53 -12.04 23.83
C ASN A 19 -22.06 -12.92 22.66
N LEU A 20 -21.93 -12.37 21.46
CA LEU A 20 -21.47 -13.10 20.26
C LEU A 20 -19.98 -12.84 19.99
N ASP A 21 -19.33 -13.80 19.34
CA ASP A 21 -17.99 -13.60 18.78
C ASP A 21 -18.06 -12.49 17.71
N PRO A 22 -17.22 -11.44 17.77
CA PRO A 22 -17.18 -10.39 16.76
C PRO A 22 -17.07 -10.89 15.31
N HIS A 23 -16.38 -12.01 15.10
CA HIS A 23 -16.25 -12.62 13.77
C HIS A 23 -17.54 -13.27 13.25
N THR A 24 -18.55 -13.40 14.11
CA THR A 24 -19.85 -14.00 13.80
C THR A 24 -21.00 -12.99 13.85
N TRP A 25 -20.70 -11.70 14.00
CA TRP A 25 -21.71 -10.66 14.00
C TRP A 25 -22.55 -10.69 12.73
N THR A 26 -23.85 -10.49 12.89
CA THR A 26 -24.76 -10.32 11.75
C THR A 26 -24.63 -8.89 11.25
N LEU A 27 -23.92 -8.72 10.14
CA LEU A 27 -23.67 -7.41 9.55
C LEU A 27 -24.86 -6.96 8.68
N PRO A 28 -25.12 -5.64 8.57
CA PRO A 28 -26.09 -5.11 7.63
C PRO A 28 -25.72 -5.51 6.19
N SER A 29 -26.70 -5.88 5.38
CA SER A 29 -26.50 -6.30 3.99
C SER A 29 -27.28 -5.47 2.97
N SER A 30 -28.13 -4.55 3.43
CA SER A 30 -28.99 -3.75 2.56
C SER A 30 -28.33 -2.41 2.20
N TYR A 31 -27.58 -2.38 1.11
CA TYR A 31 -27.02 -1.15 0.54
C TYR A 31 -27.62 -0.85 -0.83
N LYS A 32 -27.79 0.43 -1.17
CA LYS A 32 -28.37 0.84 -2.46
C LYS A 32 -27.27 0.94 -3.52
N PRO A 33 -27.47 0.42 -4.75
CA PRO A 33 -26.50 0.65 -5.83
C PRO A 33 -26.38 2.14 -6.14
N SER A 34 -25.19 2.56 -6.59
CA SER A 34 -24.97 3.95 -7.03
C SER A 34 -25.89 4.32 -8.20
N GLN A 35 -26.41 5.55 -8.18
CA GLN A 35 -27.15 6.13 -9.31
C GLN A 35 -26.18 6.94 -10.19
N ALA A 36 -26.45 7.01 -11.49
CA ALA A 36 -25.58 7.64 -12.49
C ALA A 36 -25.26 9.13 -12.21
N ASP A 37 -26.15 9.85 -11.52
CA ASP A 37 -25.97 11.27 -11.17
C ASP A 37 -25.56 11.49 -9.69
N GLY A 38 -25.28 10.41 -8.96
CA GLY A 38 -24.91 10.45 -7.54
C GLY A 38 -23.40 10.57 -7.32
N LYS A 39 -22.99 11.00 -6.11
CA LYS A 39 -21.58 10.87 -5.68
C LYS A 39 -21.18 9.40 -5.75
N GLN A 40 -20.27 9.05 -6.65
CA GLN A 40 -19.71 7.71 -6.75
C GLN A 40 -18.96 7.39 -5.45
N THR A 41 -19.31 6.28 -4.82
CA THR A 41 -18.52 5.73 -3.71
C THR A 41 -17.16 5.31 -4.25
N ILE A 42 -16.09 5.81 -3.64
CA ILE A 42 -14.70 5.44 -3.95
C ILE A 42 -14.10 4.86 -2.67
N ILE A 43 -13.65 3.61 -2.70
CA ILE A 43 -12.98 2.94 -1.59
C ILE A 43 -11.64 2.35 -2.05
N PRO A 44 -10.52 2.63 -1.39
CA PRO A 44 -10.41 3.52 -0.22
C PRO A 44 -10.66 4.99 -0.59
N ASP A 45 -10.95 5.80 0.42
CA ASP A 45 -11.13 7.25 0.25
C ASP A 45 -9.84 7.84 -0.38
N PRO A 46 -9.92 8.62 -1.48
CA PRO A 46 -8.75 9.21 -2.12
C PRO A 46 -7.83 10.01 -1.19
N ARG A 47 -8.39 10.56 -0.10
CA ARG A 47 -7.63 11.30 0.92
C ARG A 47 -6.59 10.45 1.64
N VAL A 48 -6.76 9.13 1.68
CA VAL A 48 -5.76 8.22 2.25
C VAL A 48 -4.43 8.34 1.49
N PHE A 49 -4.41 8.76 0.23
CA PHE A 49 -3.19 8.85 -0.58
C PHE A 49 -2.64 10.27 -0.76
N SER A 50 -3.20 11.27 -0.06
CA SER A 50 -2.94 12.68 -0.39
C SER A 50 -1.51 13.14 -0.06
N ASN A 51 -0.84 12.53 0.93
CA ASN A 51 0.42 13.08 1.47
C ASN A 51 1.69 12.36 0.99
N VAL A 52 1.59 11.50 -0.03
CA VAL A 52 2.69 10.71 -0.61
C VAL A 52 3.82 11.58 -1.20
N PHE A 53 3.64 12.90 -1.25
CA PHE A 53 4.60 13.83 -1.85
C PHE A 53 5.78 14.20 -0.93
N SER A 54 5.68 13.95 0.37
CA SER A 54 6.64 14.42 1.37
C SER A 54 7.75 13.38 1.62
N ILE A 55 8.48 12.98 0.57
CA ILE A 55 9.66 12.11 0.75
C ILE A 55 10.79 12.98 1.32
N PRO A 56 11.33 12.68 2.52
CA PRO A 56 12.37 13.50 3.11
C PRO A 56 13.68 13.41 2.34
N SER A 57 14.42 14.52 2.25
CA SER A 57 15.80 14.50 1.73
C SER A 57 16.76 13.82 2.72
N GLU A 58 17.93 13.36 2.27
CA GLU A 58 18.96 12.73 3.15
C GLU A 58 19.31 13.59 4.37
N THR A 59 19.29 14.92 4.24
CA THR A 59 19.53 15.87 5.34
C THR A 59 18.36 15.98 6.32
N GLU A 60 17.13 15.73 5.89
CA GLU A 60 15.92 15.76 6.72
C GLU A 60 15.67 14.39 7.37
N ALA A 61 15.99 13.29 6.68
CA ALA A 61 15.82 11.90 7.14
C ALA A 61 16.57 11.57 8.44
N GLN A 62 17.51 12.41 8.86
CA GLN A 62 18.24 12.29 10.13
C GLN A 62 17.56 13.02 11.31
N SER A 63 16.51 13.81 11.06
CA SER A 63 15.75 14.48 12.11
C SER A 63 14.65 13.58 12.68
N ILE A 64 14.45 13.65 14.00
CA ILE A 64 13.41 12.88 14.70
C ILE A 64 12.03 13.19 14.11
N GLU A 65 11.71 14.46 13.91
CA GLU A 65 10.43 14.91 13.33
C GLU A 65 10.15 14.23 12.00
N THR A 66 11.18 14.03 11.18
CA THR A 66 11.07 13.37 9.88
C THR A 66 10.88 11.86 10.00
N LEU A 67 11.60 11.18 10.90
CA LEU A 67 11.40 9.75 11.15
C LEU A 67 9.98 9.45 11.63
N LEU A 68 9.38 10.36 12.42
CA LEU A 68 7.99 10.22 12.89
C LEU A 68 6.95 10.58 11.81
N ALA A 69 7.34 11.39 10.83
CA ALA A 69 6.46 11.83 9.75
C ALA A 69 6.50 10.91 8.51
N TYR A 70 7.49 10.01 8.42
CA TYR A 70 7.70 9.16 7.25
C TYR A 70 8.27 7.77 7.62
N PRO A 71 7.71 6.66 7.09
CA PRO A 71 6.56 6.61 6.18
C PRO A 71 5.25 6.92 6.92
N ASP A 72 4.37 7.70 6.28
CA ASP A 72 3.02 7.94 6.80
C ASP A 72 2.01 6.91 6.23
N ALA A 73 0.78 6.95 6.73
CA ALA A 73 -0.30 6.08 6.24
C ALA A 73 -0.53 6.22 4.72
N SER A 74 -0.26 7.39 4.14
CA SER A 74 -0.42 7.60 2.71
C SER A 74 0.60 6.82 1.89
N HIS A 75 1.87 6.84 2.31
CA HIS A 75 2.93 6.06 1.67
C HIS A 75 2.65 4.56 1.76
N ALA A 76 2.29 4.08 2.94
CA ALA A 76 1.95 2.67 3.14
C ALA A 76 0.71 2.26 2.31
N ALA A 77 -0.28 3.12 2.17
CA ALA A 77 -1.44 2.84 1.32
C ALA A 77 -1.06 2.73 -0.17
N VAL A 78 -0.21 3.61 -0.70
CA VAL A 78 0.28 3.50 -2.10
C VAL A 78 1.11 2.23 -2.27
N HIS A 79 1.92 1.89 -1.29
CA HIS A 79 2.69 0.66 -1.28
C HIS A 79 1.79 -0.57 -1.38
N LEU A 80 0.74 -0.66 -0.56
CA LEU A 80 -0.26 -1.75 -0.63
C LEU A 80 -0.99 -1.78 -1.97
N ALA A 81 -1.33 -0.61 -2.54
CA ALA A 81 -1.95 -0.54 -3.86
C ALA A 81 -1.02 -1.06 -4.98
N LEU A 82 0.29 -0.79 -4.89
CA LEU A 82 1.28 -1.31 -5.82
C LEU A 82 1.46 -2.83 -5.69
N LEU A 83 1.49 -3.37 -4.46
CA LEU A 83 1.53 -4.82 -4.23
C LEU A 83 0.32 -5.53 -4.86
N GLU A 84 -0.88 -4.95 -4.73
CA GLU A 84 -2.09 -5.48 -5.37
C GLU A 84 -2.00 -5.43 -6.92
N CYS A 85 -1.35 -4.41 -7.49
CA CYS A 85 -1.03 -4.37 -8.92
C CYS A 85 -0.10 -5.52 -9.33
N PHE A 86 0.95 -5.80 -8.54
CA PHE A 86 1.85 -6.94 -8.80
C PHE A 86 1.13 -8.29 -8.68
N ARG A 87 0.20 -8.43 -7.73
CA ARG A 87 -0.64 -9.61 -7.63
C ARG A 87 -1.50 -9.80 -8.88
N ASN A 88 -2.10 -8.72 -9.38
CA ASN A 88 -2.88 -8.77 -10.62
C ASN A 88 -2.03 -9.15 -11.84
N LEU A 89 -0.76 -8.71 -11.89
CA LEU A 89 0.21 -9.16 -12.90
C LEU A 89 0.50 -10.68 -12.77
N LYS A 90 0.69 -11.19 -11.55
CA LYS A 90 0.85 -12.65 -11.31
C LYS A 90 -0.41 -13.43 -11.71
N ALA A 91 -1.60 -12.88 -11.46
CA ALA A 91 -2.85 -13.48 -11.89
C ALA A 91 -2.99 -13.51 -13.43
N SER A 92 -2.60 -12.43 -14.12
CA SER A 92 -2.63 -12.39 -15.59
C SER A 92 -1.63 -13.37 -16.22
N ALA A 93 -0.49 -13.63 -15.56
CA ALA A 93 0.45 -14.66 -15.96
C ALA A 93 -0.19 -16.06 -16.07
N LYS A 94 -1.16 -16.39 -15.20
CA LYS A 94 -1.87 -17.67 -15.27
C LYS A 94 -2.70 -17.81 -16.54
N ALA A 95 -3.23 -16.70 -17.06
CA ALA A 95 -4.07 -16.62 -18.25
C ALA A 95 -3.26 -16.67 -19.57
N LEU A 96 -1.94 -16.61 -19.52
CA LEU A 96 -1.07 -16.72 -20.69
C LEU A 96 -1.22 -18.08 -21.40
N ASP A 97 -1.52 -18.09 -22.70
CA ASP A 97 -1.51 -19.31 -23.53
C ASP A 97 -0.11 -19.52 -24.15
N VAL A 98 0.86 -19.90 -23.31
CA VAL A 98 2.23 -20.23 -23.75
C VAL A 98 2.34 -21.73 -24.00
N LYS A 99 2.59 -22.09 -25.26
CA LYS A 99 2.87 -23.46 -25.69
C LYS A 99 4.37 -23.66 -25.81
N VAL A 100 4.88 -24.72 -25.20
CA VAL A 100 6.29 -25.07 -25.25
C VAL A 100 6.46 -26.35 -26.07
N ILE A 101 7.39 -26.30 -27.02
CA ILE A 101 7.87 -27.49 -27.72
C ILE A 101 9.01 -28.03 -26.86
N GLN A 102 8.82 -29.21 -26.27
CA GLN A 102 9.90 -29.83 -25.52
C GLN A 102 11.02 -30.23 -26.49
N PRO A 103 12.29 -29.92 -26.16
CA PRO A 103 13.41 -30.39 -26.96
C PRO A 103 13.42 -31.92 -26.95
N PRO A 104 13.76 -32.58 -28.06
CA PRO A 104 13.81 -34.04 -28.11
C PRO A 104 14.76 -34.56 -27.03
N SER A 105 14.27 -35.48 -26.20
CA SER A 105 15.11 -36.22 -25.26
C SER A 105 15.99 -37.16 -26.07
N TYR A 106 17.28 -36.83 -26.18
CA TYR A 106 18.25 -37.73 -26.77
C TYR A 106 18.62 -38.80 -25.74
N ASP A 107 18.09 -40.00 -25.94
CA ASP A 107 18.53 -41.21 -25.26
C ASP A 107 19.65 -41.82 -26.10
N ASP A 108 20.91 -41.66 -25.65
CA ASP A 108 22.12 -42.13 -26.35
C ASP A 108 22.13 -43.65 -26.61
N THR A 109 21.16 -44.40 -26.06
CA THR A 109 21.04 -45.85 -26.18
C THR A 109 20.12 -46.33 -27.31
N LYS A 110 19.42 -45.44 -28.03
CA LYS A 110 18.47 -45.84 -29.10
C LYS A 110 18.80 -45.20 -30.45
N SER A 111 18.75 -46.02 -31.51
CA SER A 111 18.91 -45.56 -32.90
C SER A 111 17.83 -44.55 -33.30
N PRO A 112 18.14 -43.59 -34.18
CA PRO A 112 17.24 -42.51 -34.56
C PRO A 112 16.08 -43.06 -35.43
N GLU A 113 14.96 -43.39 -34.80
CA GLU A 113 13.67 -43.43 -35.50
C GLU A 113 13.18 -42.00 -35.75
N PRO A 114 12.52 -41.72 -36.89
CA PRO A 114 11.90 -40.42 -37.15
C PRO A 114 10.72 -40.23 -36.19
N ALA A 115 10.99 -39.69 -35.00
CA ALA A 115 9.97 -39.29 -34.05
C ALA A 115 9.09 -38.21 -34.70
N SER A 116 7.77 -38.42 -34.67
CA SER A 116 6.79 -37.39 -34.97
C SER A 116 7.11 -36.10 -34.20
N PRO A 117 6.92 -34.91 -34.80
CA PRO A 117 7.27 -33.65 -34.17
C PRO A 117 6.61 -33.55 -32.78
N PRO A 118 7.36 -33.12 -31.73
CA PRO A 118 6.82 -33.03 -30.38
C PRO A 118 5.56 -32.16 -30.36
N GLU A 119 4.44 -32.70 -29.87
CA GLU A 119 3.22 -31.90 -29.73
C GLU A 119 3.45 -30.76 -28.73
N PRO A 120 3.02 -29.52 -29.05
CA PRO A 120 3.18 -28.40 -28.13
C PRO A 120 2.39 -28.65 -26.84
N THR A 121 3.09 -28.70 -25.70
CA THR A 121 2.45 -28.85 -24.39
C THR A 121 2.23 -27.48 -23.76
N GLN A 122 1.14 -27.30 -23.00
CA GLN A 122 0.90 -26.06 -22.25
C GLN A 122 1.86 -25.92 -21.05
N LEU A 123 2.38 -24.71 -20.86
CA LEU A 123 3.23 -24.40 -19.70
C LEU A 123 2.42 -24.42 -18.39
N PRO A 124 2.87 -25.11 -17.32
CA PRO A 124 2.21 -25.08 -16.02
C PRO A 124 2.12 -23.66 -15.43
N ALA A 125 1.06 -23.37 -14.66
CA ALA A 125 0.82 -22.04 -14.09
C ALA A 125 1.98 -21.51 -13.22
N SER A 126 2.64 -22.39 -12.45
CA SER A 126 3.84 -22.04 -11.66
C SER A 126 5.00 -21.60 -12.54
N GLN A 127 5.22 -22.28 -13.67
CA GLN A 127 6.28 -21.97 -14.62
C GLN A 127 5.97 -20.72 -15.46
N LYS A 128 4.69 -20.41 -15.69
CA LYS A 128 4.28 -19.17 -16.39
C LYS A 128 4.71 -17.92 -15.61
N TRP A 129 4.56 -17.96 -14.28
CA TRP A 129 5.01 -16.85 -13.43
C TRP A 129 6.54 -16.72 -13.45
N ASP A 130 7.26 -17.83 -13.30
CA ASP A 130 8.72 -17.81 -13.37
C ASP A 130 9.23 -17.31 -14.75
N LEU A 131 8.55 -17.69 -15.83
CA LEU A 131 8.83 -17.17 -17.16
C LEU A 131 8.62 -15.65 -17.22
N LEU A 132 7.50 -15.15 -16.69
CA LEU A 132 7.21 -13.72 -16.65
C LEU A 132 8.30 -12.96 -15.89
N ILE A 133 8.71 -13.43 -14.70
CA ILE A 133 9.79 -12.79 -13.93
C ILE A 133 11.08 -12.78 -14.74
N LYS A 134 11.47 -13.89 -15.38
CA LYS A 134 12.70 -13.94 -16.20
C LYS A 134 12.67 -12.93 -17.35
N LEU A 135 11.51 -12.74 -17.98
CA LEU A 135 11.33 -11.73 -19.03
C LEU A 135 11.36 -10.31 -18.46
N ALA A 136 10.72 -10.09 -17.30
CA ALA A 136 10.75 -8.82 -16.59
C ALA A 136 12.19 -8.44 -16.22
N VAL A 137 12.99 -9.37 -15.71
CA VAL A 137 14.41 -9.19 -15.41
C VAL A 137 15.19 -8.81 -16.67
N THR A 138 14.96 -9.53 -17.78
CA THR A 138 15.60 -9.24 -19.06
C THR A 138 15.27 -7.81 -19.53
N ARG A 139 13.98 -7.45 -19.52
CA ARG A 139 13.50 -6.11 -19.90
C ARG A 139 14.04 -5.04 -18.95
N PHE A 140 14.11 -5.33 -17.64
CA PHE A 140 14.65 -4.44 -16.61
C PHE A 140 16.12 -4.17 -16.85
N THR A 141 16.96 -5.17 -17.13
CA THR A 141 18.39 -4.98 -17.38
C THR A 141 18.64 -4.10 -18.62
N THR A 142 17.83 -4.25 -19.67
CA THR A 142 17.88 -3.35 -20.84
C THR A 142 17.50 -1.92 -20.46
N TRP A 143 16.40 -1.73 -19.71
CA TRP A 143 15.98 -0.41 -19.24
C TRP A 143 17.01 0.23 -18.31
N TRP A 144 17.56 -0.54 -17.36
CA TRP A 144 18.60 -0.11 -16.43
C TRP A 144 19.85 0.35 -17.18
N SER A 145 20.27 -0.39 -18.21
CA SER A 145 21.42 0.02 -19.04
C SER A 145 21.19 1.33 -19.82
N GLY A 146 19.93 1.69 -20.08
CA GLY A 146 19.53 2.95 -20.72
C GLY A 146 19.12 4.06 -19.75
N ILE A 147 19.26 3.84 -18.43
CA ILE A 147 18.69 4.74 -17.42
C ILE A 147 19.28 6.15 -17.48
N GLU A 148 20.54 6.30 -17.90
CA GLU A 148 21.18 7.60 -18.06
C GLU A 148 20.40 8.53 -19.01
N LEU A 149 19.93 7.99 -20.14
CA LEU A 149 19.16 8.77 -21.12
C LEU A 149 17.87 9.29 -20.50
N LEU A 150 17.23 8.47 -19.66
CA LEU A 150 16.03 8.83 -18.91
C LEU A 150 16.33 9.95 -17.91
N LEU A 151 17.35 9.78 -17.08
CA LEU A 151 17.69 10.77 -16.05
C LEU A 151 18.13 12.10 -16.68
N ASN A 152 18.86 12.07 -17.79
CA ASN A 152 19.27 13.27 -18.54
C ASN A 152 18.04 13.99 -19.11
N HIS A 153 17.11 13.25 -19.73
CA HIS A 153 15.86 13.84 -20.21
C HIS A 153 15.04 14.43 -19.06
N ALA A 154 14.85 13.69 -17.97
CA ALA A 154 14.12 14.18 -16.80
C ALA A 154 14.74 15.48 -16.24
N SER A 155 16.06 15.54 -16.12
CA SER A 155 16.76 16.74 -15.64
C SER A 155 16.61 17.95 -16.57
N ALA A 156 16.60 17.74 -17.89
CA ALA A 156 16.48 18.81 -18.88
C ALA A 156 15.08 19.46 -18.90
N TYR A 157 14.04 18.71 -18.54
CA TYR A 157 12.65 19.18 -18.57
C TYR A 157 12.06 19.45 -17.17
N SER A 158 12.83 19.24 -16.10
CA SER A 158 12.45 19.59 -14.73
C SER A 158 12.64 21.10 -14.49
N HIS A 159 11.78 21.93 -15.06
CA HIS A 159 11.79 23.40 -14.85
C HIS A 159 10.97 23.83 -13.64
N HIS A 160 11.22 23.33 -12.42
CA HIS A 160 10.61 23.91 -11.21
C HIS A 160 11.58 23.89 -10.01
N GLY A 161 12.22 25.03 -9.78
CA GLY A 161 12.59 25.60 -8.46
C GLY A 161 13.31 24.73 -7.43
N GLY A 162 14.63 24.87 -7.33
CA GLY A 162 15.38 24.58 -6.10
C GLY A 162 16.59 23.68 -6.31
N SER A 163 17.75 24.14 -5.88
CA SER A 163 19.07 23.50 -6.06
C SER A 163 19.26 22.16 -5.32
N ARG A 164 18.22 21.53 -4.76
CA ARG A 164 18.38 20.48 -3.74
C ARG A 164 17.25 19.44 -3.60
N ALA A 165 16.33 19.33 -4.55
CA ALA A 165 15.30 18.29 -4.48
C ALA A 165 15.87 16.93 -4.90
N ALA A 166 15.62 15.89 -4.10
CA ALA A 166 15.84 14.50 -4.52
C ALA A 166 15.24 14.28 -5.90
N LEU A 167 15.94 13.56 -6.78
CA LEU A 167 15.46 13.34 -8.14
C LEU A 167 14.23 12.43 -8.05
N GLN A 168 13.04 12.99 -8.23
CA GLN A 168 11.79 12.23 -8.28
C GLN A 168 11.34 12.12 -9.73
N LEU A 169 11.11 10.89 -10.21
CA LEU A 169 10.54 10.69 -11.54
C LEU A 169 9.07 11.10 -11.53
N THR A 170 8.64 11.87 -12.53
CA THR A 170 7.22 12.13 -12.77
C THR A 170 6.58 10.95 -13.50
N LYS A 171 5.25 10.92 -13.56
CA LYS A 171 4.48 9.85 -14.23
C LYS A 171 4.85 9.62 -15.70
N ASP A 172 5.42 10.61 -16.37
CA ASP A 172 5.87 10.52 -17.77
C ASP A 172 7.17 9.73 -17.95
N TYR A 173 7.85 9.41 -16.85
CA TYR A 173 9.13 8.67 -16.83
C TYR A 173 9.02 7.29 -16.18
N LEU A 174 7.83 6.89 -15.76
CA LEU A 174 7.64 5.59 -15.10
C LEU A 174 7.84 4.43 -16.09
N PRO A 175 8.56 3.37 -15.69
CA PRO A 175 8.65 2.16 -16.49
C PRO A 175 7.39 1.29 -16.33
N PRO A 176 7.18 0.29 -17.21
CA PRO A 176 6.11 -0.71 -17.11
C PRO A 176 6.06 -1.44 -15.76
N LEU A 177 4.89 -2.02 -15.44
CA LEU A 177 4.63 -2.66 -14.14
C LEU A 177 5.59 -3.82 -13.84
N ASP A 178 5.96 -4.62 -14.83
CA ASP A 178 6.91 -5.73 -14.67
C ASP A 178 8.34 -5.23 -14.37
N ILE A 179 8.72 -4.06 -14.89
CA ILE A 179 10.00 -3.41 -14.60
C ILE A 179 9.99 -2.79 -13.21
N LEU A 180 8.86 -2.17 -12.81
CA LEU A 180 8.66 -1.69 -11.45
C LEU A 180 8.73 -2.82 -10.43
N LEU A 181 8.24 -4.02 -10.75
CA LEU A 181 8.34 -5.20 -9.88
C LEU A 181 9.82 -5.55 -9.59
N VAL A 182 10.64 -5.61 -10.63
CA VAL A 182 12.07 -5.92 -10.49
C VAL A 182 12.81 -4.81 -9.74
N TRP A 183 12.52 -3.54 -10.07
CA TRP A 183 13.12 -2.40 -9.37
C TRP A 183 12.73 -2.38 -7.89
N TYR A 184 11.46 -2.62 -7.59
CA TYR A 184 10.93 -2.70 -6.23
C TYR A 184 11.65 -3.79 -5.43
N ALA A 185 11.74 -5.02 -5.96
CA ALA A 185 12.43 -6.11 -5.29
C ALA A 185 13.92 -5.81 -5.06
N LEU A 186 14.59 -5.21 -6.04
CA LEU A 186 15.99 -4.81 -5.90
C LEU A 186 16.18 -3.75 -4.80
N MET A 187 15.29 -2.76 -4.69
CA MET A 187 15.32 -1.73 -3.64
C MET A 187 15.15 -2.29 -2.23
N LEU A 188 14.49 -3.45 -2.08
CA LEU A 188 14.33 -4.15 -0.81
C LEU A 188 15.58 -4.95 -0.38
N SER A 189 16.64 -4.94 -1.20
CA SER A 189 17.96 -5.45 -0.86
C SER A 189 18.96 -4.29 -0.93
N PRO A 190 19.24 -3.59 0.19
CA PRO A 190 20.09 -2.40 0.20
C PRO A 190 21.47 -2.64 -0.42
N GLU A 191 22.10 -3.77 -0.11
CA GLU A 191 23.42 -4.14 -0.62
C GLU A 191 23.39 -4.41 -2.13
N ALA A 192 22.37 -5.11 -2.62
CA ALA A 192 22.21 -5.38 -4.05
C ALA A 192 21.88 -4.11 -4.84
N TYR A 193 21.02 -3.24 -4.30
CA TYR A 193 20.68 -1.97 -4.94
C TYR A 193 21.90 -1.05 -5.03
N GLU A 194 22.69 -0.97 -3.95
CA GLU A 194 23.93 -0.19 -3.96
C GLU A 194 24.93 -0.71 -5.00
N ALA A 195 25.14 -2.03 -5.06
CA ALA A 195 26.02 -2.65 -6.04
C ALA A 195 25.55 -2.36 -7.48
N ALA A 196 24.25 -2.50 -7.75
CA ALA A 196 23.66 -2.21 -9.06
C ALA A 196 23.78 -0.72 -9.45
N CYS A 197 23.68 0.20 -8.47
CA CYS A 197 23.94 1.62 -8.69
C CYS A 197 25.41 1.90 -9.00
N ASN A 198 26.35 1.28 -8.27
CA ASN A 198 27.78 1.46 -8.52
C ASN A 198 28.21 0.95 -9.90
N ALA A 199 27.59 -0.14 -10.38
CA ALA A 199 27.83 -0.69 -11.72
C ALA A 199 27.47 0.28 -12.87
N GLN A 200 26.67 1.33 -12.59
CA GLN A 200 26.31 2.38 -13.55
C GLN A 200 27.36 3.49 -13.69
N GLY A 201 28.49 3.38 -12.99
CA GLY A 201 29.62 4.29 -13.12
C GLY A 201 29.26 5.74 -12.77
N THR A 202 29.30 6.63 -13.76
CA THR A 202 29.08 8.08 -13.58
C THR A 202 27.68 8.42 -13.05
N ASN A 203 26.71 7.53 -13.22
CA ASN A 203 25.34 7.73 -12.73
C ASN A 203 25.11 7.20 -11.30
N ALA A 204 26.09 6.54 -10.68
CA ALA A 204 25.92 5.90 -9.38
C ALA A 204 25.35 6.85 -8.31
N THR A 205 25.92 8.05 -8.18
CA THR A 205 25.44 9.06 -7.21
C THR A 205 24.00 9.50 -7.48
N ARG A 206 23.61 9.66 -8.75
CA ARG A 206 22.24 10.07 -9.12
C ARG A 206 21.23 8.99 -8.80
N LEU A 207 21.60 7.72 -9.01
CA LEU A 207 20.74 6.57 -8.74
C LEU A 207 20.59 6.28 -7.26
N LYS A 208 21.65 6.47 -6.46
CA LYS A 208 21.57 6.38 -4.99
C LYS A 208 20.65 7.46 -4.41
N ASN A 209 20.64 8.65 -5.02
CA ASN A 209 19.78 9.76 -4.61
C ASN A 209 18.40 9.76 -5.28
N LEU A 210 18.09 8.76 -6.11
CA LEU A 210 16.81 8.60 -6.78
C LEU A 210 15.83 7.94 -5.82
N CYS A 211 14.82 8.67 -5.38
CA CYS A 211 13.75 8.08 -4.59
C CYS A 211 12.88 7.16 -5.46
N PHE A 212 12.35 6.10 -4.85
CA PHE A 212 11.31 5.31 -5.52
C PHE A 212 10.10 6.21 -5.81
N PRO A 213 9.51 6.17 -7.02
CA PRO A 213 8.63 7.23 -7.51
C PRO A 213 7.18 7.08 -7.02
N TRP A 214 6.98 7.03 -5.71
CA TRP A 214 5.67 6.85 -5.07
C TRP A 214 4.59 7.85 -5.53
N PRO A 215 4.87 9.18 -5.64
CA PRO A 215 3.87 10.14 -6.09
C PRO A 215 3.39 9.85 -7.52
N ALA A 216 4.34 9.53 -8.41
CA ALA A 216 4.04 9.22 -9.80
C ALA A 216 3.26 7.91 -9.93
N ILE A 217 3.61 6.90 -9.13
CA ILE A 217 2.91 5.60 -9.10
C ILE A 217 1.45 5.80 -8.66
N ARG A 218 1.22 6.55 -7.59
CA ARG A 218 -0.15 6.88 -7.12
C ARG A 218 -0.98 7.52 -8.24
N ASP A 219 -0.40 8.43 -9.02
CA ASP A 219 -1.10 9.18 -10.07
C ASP A 219 -1.52 8.30 -11.28
N VAL A 220 -0.96 7.10 -11.41
CA VAL A 220 -1.22 6.21 -12.55
C VAL A 220 -1.91 4.91 -12.17
N ILE A 221 -2.12 4.62 -10.88
CA ILE A 221 -2.88 3.45 -10.44
C ILE A 221 -4.39 3.73 -10.59
N ASP A 222 -5.07 2.87 -11.34
CA ASP A 222 -6.52 2.71 -11.28
C ASP A 222 -6.87 1.99 -9.97
N MET A 223 -7.36 2.73 -8.97
CA MET A 223 -7.69 2.20 -7.63
C MET A 223 -8.90 1.27 -7.61
N ASP A 224 -9.73 1.25 -8.65
CA ASP A 224 -10.87 0.34 -8.74
C ASP A 224 -10.43 -1.03 -9.24
N LYS A 225 -9.56 -1.04 -10.26
CA LYS A 225 -9.05 -2.28 -10.86
C LYS A 225 -7.73 -2.75 -10.28
N MET A 226 -7.04 -1.88 -9.54
CA MET A 226 -5.67 -2.06 -9.08
C MET A 226 -4.75 -2.42 -10.26
N GLN A 227 -4.74 -1.52 -11.25
CA GLN A 227 -3.96 -1.64 -12.48
C GLN A 227 -3.14 -0.37 -12.71
N LEU A 228 -1.87 -0.55 -13.09
CA LEU A 228 -1.00 0.56 -13.47
C LEU A 228 -1.30 1.01 -14.90
N VAL A 229 -1.83 2.24 -15.07
CA VAL A 229 -2.21 2.82 -16.36
C VAL A 229 -1.19 3.89 -16.76
N LEU A 230 -0.13 3.49 -17.44
CA LEU A 230 0.92 4.41 -17.84
C LEU A 230 0.46 5.44 -18.88
N PRO A 231 0.85 6.72 -18.75
CA PRO A 231 0.67 7.72 -19.79
C PRO A 231 1.36 7.34 -21.11
N ARG A 232 0.80 7.77 -22.25
CA ARG A 232 1.39 7.50 -23.58
C ARG A 232 2.84 7.98 -23.72
N SER A 233 3.19 9.07 -23.04
CA SER A 233 4.55 9.61 -22.93
C SER A 233 5.52 8.58 -22.33
N ALA A 234 5.17 8.03 -21.17
CA ALA A 234 5.96 7.00 -20.48
C ALA A 234 6.12 5.72 -21.32
N GLN A 235 5.02 5.26 -21.95
CA GLN A 235 5.06 4.09 -22.83
C GLN A 235 6.02 4.29 -24.03
N ARG A 236 5.96 5.47 -24.66
CA ARG A 236 6.86 5.83 -25.78
C ARG A 236 8.30 5.97 -25.32
N LEU A 237 8.54 6.61 -24.17
CA LEU A 237 9.88 6.78 -23.63
C LEU A 237 10.52 5.42 -23.35
N PHE A 238 9.80 4.50 -22.69
CA PHE A 238 10.28 3.14 -22.47
C PHE A 238 10.67 2.48 -23.80
N THR A 239 9.76 2.49 -24.78
CA THR A 239 10.00 1.90 -26.11
C THR A 239 11.21 2.53 -26.80
N ASN A 240 11.40 3.84 -26.70
CA ASN A 240 12.53 4.53 -27.31
C ASN A 240 13.88 4.17 -26.65
N ILE A 241 13.89 3.96 -25.33
CA ILE A 241 15.10 3.62 -24.57
C ILE A 241 15.48 2.16 -24.80
N THR A 242 14.49 1.26 -24.76
CA THR A 242 14.74 -0.20 -24.73
C THR A 242 14.57 -0.87 -26.08
N SER A 243 13.87 -0.24 -27.03
CA SER A 243 13.35 -0.88 -28.25
C SER A 243 12.42 -2.07 -27.95
N GLN A 244 11.81 -2.11 -26.77
CA GLN A 244 10.89 -3.17 -26.34
C GLN A 244 9.47 -2.63 -26.22
N PRO A 245 8.44 -3.44 -26.54
CA PRO A 245 7.05 -3.06 -26.28
C PRO A 245 6.80 -2.86 -24.79
N CYS A 246 5.95 -1.87 -24.48
CA CYS A 246 5.61 -1.50 -23.11
C CYS A 246 4.87 -2.62 -22.37
N ASP A 247 3.94 -3.30 -23.04
CA ASP A 247 3.22 -4.45 -22.48
C ASP A 247 4.09 -5.72 -22.56
N ILE A 248 4.24 -6.41 -21.43
CA ILE A 248 4.98 -7.68 -21.35
C ILE A 248 4.28 -8.80 -22.14
N LEU A 249 2.97 -8.73 -22.33
CA LEU A 249 2.23 -9.68 -23.15
C LEU A 249 2.50 -9.48 -24.64
N GLU A 250 2.62 -8.24 -25.09
CA GLU A 250 3.05 -7.90 -26.46
C GLU A 250 4.51 -8.32 -26.69
N TYR A 251 5.38 -8.12 -25.68
CA TYR A 251 6.76 -8.61 -25.70
C TYR A 251 6.85 -10.12 -25.91
N LEU A 252 5.99 -10.89 -25.25
CA LEU A 252 5.91 -12.34 -25.40
C LEU A 252 5.49 -12.77 -26.82
N GLN A 253 4.56 -12.02 -27.43
CA GLN A 253 4.02 -12.35 -28.76
C GLN A 253 4.97 -11.95 -29.89
N SER A 254 5.82 -10.95 -29.68
CA SER A 254 6.75 -10.43 -30.68
C SER A 254 8.06 -9.99 -30.00
N PRO A 255 8.86 -10.95 -29.49
CA PRO A 255 10.11 -10.62 -28.86
C PRO A 255 11.03 -9.92 -29.87
N PRO A 256 11.70 -8.82 -29.49
CA PRO A 256 12.62 -8.15 -30.39
C PRO A 256 13.76 -9.10 -30.78
N ALA A 257 14.32 -8.91 -31.98
CA ALA A 257 15.51 -9.64 -32.41
C ALA A 257 16.59 -9.51 -31.33
N TYR A 258 17.24 -10.63 -30.95
CA TYR A 258 18.22 -10.73 -29.85
C TYR A 258 18.90 -9.40 -29.55
N THR A 259 18.35 -8.69 -28.56
CA THR A 259 18.95 -7.45 -28.08
C THR A 259 20.08 -7.87 -27.17
N ASP A 260 21.28 -7.37 -27.45
CA ASP A 260 22.45 -7.57 -26.59
C ASP A 260 22.02 -7.28 -25.14
N THR A 261 22.20 -8.26 -24.26
CA THR A 261 21.89 -8.08 -22.83
C THR A 261 22.64 -6.83 -22.37
N GLY A 262 21.93 -5.91 -21.73
CA GLY A 262 22.41 -4.53 -21.54
C GLY A 262 23.86 -4.44 -21.04
N LYS A 263 24.57 -3.38 -21.45
CA LYS A 263 26.02 -3.21 -21.17
C LYS A 263 26.36 -3.23 -19.68
N VAL A 264 25.39 -2.97 -18.81
CA VAL A 264 25.56 -2.95 -17.36
C VAL A 264 25.19 -4.31 -16.79
N HIS A 265 26.19 -4.97 -16.20
CA HIS A 265 26.00 -6.25 -15.51
C HIS A 265 25.58 -6.01 -14.06
N ILE A 266 24.44 -6.58 -13.67
CA ILE A 266 23.99 -6.65 -12.27
C ILE A 266 24.39 -8.02 -11.74
N GLU A 267 25.27 -8.07 -10.75
CA GLU A 267 25.78 -9.33 -10.19
C GLU A 267 24.71 -10.12 -9.42
N THR A 268 23.76 -9.42 -8.81
CA THR A 268 22.67 -10.01 -8.05
C THR A 268 21.73 -10.80 -8.95
N ASP A 269 21.33 -11.99 -8.50
CA ASP A 269 20.27 -12.76 -9.12
C ASP A 269 18.90 -12.09 -8.88
N LEU A 270 18.53 -11.18 -9.78
CA LEU A 270 17.27 -10.44 -9.74
C LEU A 270 16.04 -11.36 -9.77
N PHE A 271 16.14 -12.55 -10.38
CA PHE A 271 15.04 -13.51 -10.35
C PHE A 271 14.80 -14.00 -8.93
N SER A 272 15.88 -14.41 -8.24
CA SER A 272 15.81 -14.85 -6.85
C SER A 272 15.35 -13.74 -5.91
N GLU A 273 15.77 -12.49 -6.12
CA GLU A 273 15.29 -11.34 -5.33
C GLU A 273 13.78 -11.11 -5.47
N VAL A 274 13.24 -11.17 -6.70
CA VAL A 274 11.79 -11.05 -6.91
C VAL A 274 11.06 -12.21 -6.23
N LYS A 275 11.58 -13.44 -6.31
CA LYS A 275 10.97 -14.63 -5.67
C LYS A 275 10.99 -14.54 -4.14
N ARG A 276 12.02 -13.94 -3.54
CA ARG A 276 12.13 -13.72 -2.09
C ARG A 276 10.99 -12.86 -1.53
N HIS A 277 10.45 -11.97 -2.36
CA HIS A 277 9.36 -11.06 -1.99
C HIS A 277 8.01 -11.50 -2.59
N GLU A 278 7.86 -12.77 -3.00
CA GLU A 278 6.59 -13.23 -3.54
C GLU A 278 5.53 -13.40 -2.45
N ASP A 279 5.92 -13.95 -1.31
CA ASP A 279 4.98 -14.28 -0.22
C ASP A 279 4.34 -13.02 0.37
N ILE A 280 5.10 -11.92 0.49
CA ILE A 280 4.56 -10.64 1.01
C ILE A 280 3.42 -10.08 0.13
N ILE A 281 3.44 -10.34 -1.18
CA ILE A 281 2.38 -9.92 -2.09
C ILE A 281 1.08 -10.70 -1.79
N ASP A 282 1.21 -12.01 -1.58
CA ASP A 282 0.07 -12.88 -1.29
C ASP A 282 -0.45 -12.64 0.14
N GLU A 283 0.43 -12.52 1.14
CA GLU A 283 0.08 -12.18 2.53
C GLU A 283 -0.62 -10.82 2.65
N SER A 284 -0.06 -9.79 1.99
CA SER A 284 -0.68 -8.45 1.96
C SER A 284 -2.07 -8.49 1.32
N HIS A 285 -2.23 -9.32 0.29
CA HIS A 285 -3.52 -9.53 -0.34
C HIS A 285 -4.51 -10.27 0.56
N GLU A 286 -4.09 -11.34 1.25
CA GLU A 286 -4.97 -12.13 2.12
C GLU A 286 -5.56 -11.28 3.26
N LEU A 287 -4.81 -10.30 3.74
CA LEU A 287 -5.27 -9.37 4.76
C LEU A 287 -6.11 -8.21 4.19
N LEU A 288 -6.09 -8.01 2.87
CA LEU A 288 -6.84 -6.99 2.11
C LEU A 288 -6.75 -5.58 2.72
N TRP A 289 -5.63 -5.22 3.32
CA TRP A 289 -5.51 -3.99 4.13
C TRP A 289 -5.94 -2.73 3.38
N ILE A 290 -5.61 -2.59 2.09
CA ILE A 290 -5.97 -1.40 1.28
C ILE A 290 -7.49 -1.18 1.15
N ARG A 291 -8.31 -2.19 1.48
CA ARG A 291 -9.78 -2.12 1.49
C ARG A 291 -10.36 -2.25 2.91
N SER A 292 -9.50 -2.34 3.91
CA SER A 292 -9.90 -2.43 5.31
C SER A 292 -10.71 -1.18 5.70
N PRO A 293 -11.85 -1.33 6.39
CA PRO A 293 -12.55 -0.21 6.99
C PRO A 293 -11.69 0.53 8.03
N ALA A 294 -10.64 -0.11 8.54
CA ALA A 294 -9.71 0.40 9.53
C ALA A 294 -8.33 0.77 8.95
N LEU A 295 -8.18 0.84 7.61
CA LEU A 295 -6.88 1.03 6.94
C LEU A 295 -6.01 2.10 7.60
N GLN A 296 -6.56 3.29 7.85
CA GLN A 296 -5.82 4.39 8.47
C GLN A 296 -5.34 4.04 9.88
N GLY A 297 -6.21 3.48 10.72
CA GLY A 297 -5.89 3.11 12.10
C GLY A 297 -4.87 1.98 12.17
N SER A 298 -5.04 0.94 11.34
CA SER A 298 -4.08 -0.16 11.19
C SER A 298 -2.70 0.37 10.82
N LEU A 299 -2.61 1.21 9.79
CA LEU A 299 -1.34 1.77 9.34
C LEU A 299 -0.66 2.66 10.38
N ILE A 300 -1.44 3.48 11.11
CA ILE A 300 -0.89 4.29 12.20
C ILE A 300 -0.31 3.40 13.30
N ARG A 301 -1.04 2.38 13.75
CA ARG A 301 -0.55 1.45 14.79
C ARG A 301 0.71 0.72 14.34
N SER A 302 0.71 0.14 13.14
CA SER A 302 1.90 -0.52 12.59
C SER A 302 3.08 0.43 12.42
N GLY A 303 2.84 1.69 12.04
CA GLY A 303 3.88 2.72 11.98
C GLY A 303 4.48 3.03 13.35
N LEU A 304 3.65 3.12 14.39
CA LEU A 304 4.11 3.34 15.77
C LEU A 304 4.93 2.15 16.29
N GLU A 305 4.48 0.91 16.06
CA GLU A 305 5.22 -0.30 16.43
C GLU A 305 6.58 -0.37 15.72
N TYR A 306 6.63 -0.03 14.43
CA TYR A 306 7.86 0.03 13.65
C TYR A 306 8.86 1.06 14.22
N LEU A 307 8.37 2.25 14.57
CA LEU A 307 9.18 3.31 15.16
C LEU A 307 9.70 2.91 16.55
N ASP A 308 8.86 2.33 17.39
CA ASP A 308 9.27 1.81 18.69
C ASP A 308 10.36 0.73 18.54
N PHE A 309 10.23 -0.20 17.59
CA PHE A 309 11.26 -1.19 17.30
C PHE A 309 12.59 -0.53 16.90
N HIS A 310 12.58 0.42 15.96
CA HIS A 310 13.79 1.11 15.50
C HIS A 310 14.47 1.94 16.58
N LEU A 311 13.68 2.58 17.46
CA LEU A 311 14.19 3.38 18.55
C LEU A 311 14.79 2.54 19.70
N ARG A 312 14.41 1.26 19.80
CA ARG A 312 14.94 0.31 20.81
C ARG A 312 16.25 -0.34 20.40
N GLU A 313 16.65 -0.26 19.13
CA GLU A 313 17.93 -0.82 18.69
C GLU A 313 19.10 -0.02 19.29
N PRO A 314 20.01 -0.66 20.07
CA PRO A 314 21.03 0.02 20.88
C PRO A 314 22.08 0.81 20.09
N ASN A 315 22.05 0.76 18.75
CA ASN A 315 23.00 1.41 17.87
C ASN A 315 22.37 2.46 16.93
N ALA A 316 21.05 2.66 16.94
CA ALA A 316 20.38 3.46 15.91
C ALA A 316 20.17 4.93 16.30
N VAL A 317 20.12 5.25 17.60
CA VAL A 317 19.73 6.59 18.09
C VAL A 317 20.43 6.90 19.43
N GLU A 318 21.08 8.06 19.57
CA GLU A 318 21.63 8.52 20.86
C GLU A 318 20.51 8.58 21.92
N GLU A 319 20.75 8.07 23.14
CA GLU A 319 19.75 7.97 24.21
C GLU A 319 18.98 9.28 24.50
N ASP A 320 19.62 10.42 24.23
CA ASP A 320 19.04 11.76 24.37
C ASP A 320 17.98 12.09 23.30
N MET A 321 18.09 11.48 22.12
CA MET A 321 17.16 11.61 21.00
C MET A 321 15.89 10.78 21.24
N TYR A 322 16.00 9.60 21.87
CA TYR A 322 14.85 8.84 22.41
C TYR A 322 14.11 9.64 23.50
N LYS A 323 14.84 10.30 24.41
CA LYS A 323 14.24 11.16 25.45
C LYS A 323 13.58 12.41 24.88
N ALA A 324 14.13 12.99 23.81
CA ALA A 324 13.52 14.10 23.09
C ALA A 324 12.21 13.69 22.39
N PHE A 325 12.18 12.51 21.73
CA PHE A 325 10.97 11.90 21.19
C PHE A 325 9.86 11.74 22.25
N LEU A 326 10.19 11.19 23.43
CA LEU A 326 9.23 11.04 24.54
C LEU A 326 8.66 12.38 25.00
N LYS A 327 9.45 13.45 24.94
CA LYS A 327 9.06 14.82 25.33
C LYS A 327 8.20 15.50 24.27
N GLU A 328 8.50 15.28 22.99
CA GLU A 328 7.82 15.92 21.86
C GLU A 328 6.45 15.29 21.56
N ILE A 329 6.33 13.96 21.67
CA ILE A 329 5.02 13.28 21.69
C ILE A 329 4.16 13.79 22.86
N GLY A 330 4.77 14.09 24.02
CA GLY A 330 4.09 14.74 25.14
C GLY A 330 3.73 16.22 24.91
N GLY A 331 4.47 16.92 24.04
CA GLY A 331 4.37 18.37 23.80
C GLY A 331 3.45 18.77 22.63
N ILE A 332 3.50 18.04 21.50
CA ILE A 332 2.64 18.24 20.31
C ILE A 332 1.15 18.08 20.68
N GLN A 333 0.84 17.35 21.75
CA GLN A 333 -0.52 17.13 22.27
C GLN A 333 -1.14 18.34 23.01
N SER A 334 -0.52 19.53 22.98
CA SER A 334 -1.01 20.71 23.72
C SER A 334 -1.49 21.89 22.87
N GLU A 335 -1.21 21.93 21.56
CA GLU A 335 -1.63 23.04 20.69
C GLU A 335 -2.41 22.56 19.46
N GLN A 336 -3.60 21.99 19.67
CA GLN A 336 -4.80 22.18 18.84
C GLN A 336 -5.93 21.31 19.38
N THR A 337 -6.99 21.96 19.84
CA THR A 337 -7.99 21.36 20.70
C THR A 337 -9.01 20.51 19.92
N GLN A 338 -8.85 19.19 19.95
CA GLN A 338 -9.90 18.24 20.38
C GLN A 338 -9.26 16.91 20.83
N GLY A 339 -8.24 17.04 21.68
CA GLY A 339 -7.49 15.93 22.28
C GLY A 339 -8.14 15.41 23.55
N GLN A 340 -9.07 14.46 23.41
CA GLN A 340 -9.44 13.56 24.51
C GLN A 340 -9.30 12.06 24.18
N ASP A 341 -9.21 11.67 22.90
CA ASP A 341 -9.04 10.26 22.51
C ASP A 341 -7.58 9.87 22.22
N LEU A 342 -6.88 10.58 21.33
CA LEU A 342 -5.48 10.25 20.97
C LEU A 342 -4.46 10.35 22.13
N LYS A 343 -4.82 11.07 23.20
CA LYS A 343 -3.99 11.22 24.41
C LYS A 343 -4.03 9.97 25.30
N ARG A 344 -5.11 9.17 25.22
CA ARG A 344 -5.17 7.86 25.88
C ARG A 344 -4.35 6.85 25.10
N ASP A 345 -4.49 6.85 23.77
CA ASP A 345 -3.86 5.85 22.90
C ASP A 345 -2.33 5.93 22.95
N ALA A 346 -1.77 7.15 22.96
CA ALA A 346 -0.34 7.33 23.19
C ALA A 346 0.06 6.93 24.61
N LYS A 347 -0.65 7.39 25.65
CA LYS A 347 -0.28 7.15 27.05
C LYS A 347 -0.32 5.67 27.46
N ILE A 348 -1.14 4.84 26.81
CA ILE A 348 -1.32 3.43 27.16
C ILE A 348 -0.22 2.54 26.53
N LEU A 349 0.34 2.91 25.38
CA LEU A 349 1.49 2.20 24.80
C LEU A 349 2.78 2.35 25.64
N PHE A 350 2.89 3.42 26.43
CA PHE A 350 4.12 3.80 27.16
C PHE A 350 4.23 3.25 28.60
N ASP A 351 3.25 2.49 29.11
CA ASP A 351 3.25 1.96 30.49
C ASP A 351 3.50 0.44 30.59
N MET A 352 3.98 -0.22 29.52
CA MET A 352 4.40 -1.63 29.59
C MET A 352 5.86 -1.75 30.05
N GLU A 353 6.08 -1.73 31.37
CA GLU A 353 7.20 -2.47 31.95
C GLU A 353 6.99 -3.97 31.65
N ASP A 354 8.00 -4.57 31.02
CA ASP A 354 8.15 -5.99 30.62
C ASP A 354 7.68 -6.34 29.18
N PRO A 355 8.59 -6.73 28.26
CA PRO A 355 8.21 -7.18 26.92
C PRO A 355 7.52 -8.54 27.04
N SER A 356 6.19 -8.51 27.14
CA SER A 356 5.39 -9.71 26.98
C SER A 356 5.67 -10.30 25.58
N PRO A 357 5.74 -11.64 25.45
CA PRO A 357 5.99 -12.30 24.17
C PRO A 357 4.96 -11.83 23.15
N ILE A 358 5.39 -11.64 21.90
CA ILE A 358 4.57 -11.30 20.72
C ILE A 358 3.19 -11.96 20.89
N GLN A 359 2.21 -11.18 21.35
CA GLN A 359 0.87 -11.70 21.52
C GLN A 359 0.32 -11.87 20.10
N ASP A 360 -0.22 -13.06 19.79
CA ASP A 360 -0.88 -13.34 18.52
C ASP A 360 -2.13 -12.45 18.38
N HIS A 361 -1.95 -11.24 17.87
CA HIS A 361 -3.03 -10.32 17.59
C HIS A 361 -3.77 -10.78 16.34
N CYS A 362 -5.10 -10.85 16.40
CA CYS A 362 -5.89 -11.08 15.20
C CYS A 362 -5.90 -9.80 14.34
N HIS A 363 -5.41 -9.86 13.10
CA HIS A 363 -5.30 -8.73 12.17
C HIS A 363 -6.47 -8.63 11.16
N CYS A 364 -7.61 -9.26 11.44
CA CYS A 364 -8.77 -9.17 10.56
C CYS A 364 -9.44 -7.79 10.63
N TRP A 365 -10.23 -7.44 9.61
CA TRP A 365 -10.93 -6.15 9.54
C TRP A 365 -11.83 -5.87 10.75
N THR A 366 -12.48 -6.91 11.29
CA THR A 366 -13.34 -6.76 12.47
C THR A 366 -12.53 -6.33 13.69
N CYS A 367 -11.43 -7.02 13.97
CA CYS A 367 -10.59 -6.71 15.13
C CYS A 367 -9.89 -5.36 14.96
N GLU A 368 -9.36 -5.07 13.77
CA GLU A 368 -8.73 -3.78 13.48
C GLU A 368 -9.71 -2.61 13.60
N ARG A 369 -10.95 -2.79 13.11
CA ARG A 369 -11.96 -1.75 13.24
C ARG A 369 -12.43 -1.53 14.67
N ILE A 370 -12.46 -2.58 15.50
CA ILE A 370 -12.69 -2.43 16.95
C ILE A 370 -11.51 -1.68 17.59
N ARG A 371 -10.26 -1.96 17.19
CA ARG A 371 -9.06 -1.30 17.71
C ARG A 371 -8.98 0.18 17.41
N ASP A 372 -9.68 0.67 16.40
CA ASP A 372 -9.79 2.10 16.14
C ASP A 372 -10.54 2.84 17.26
N ASP A 373 -11.46 2.18 17.96
CA ASP A 373 -12.19 2.73 19.11
C ASP A 373 -11.67 2.18 20.47
N LEU A 374 -11.02 1.00 20.47
CA LEU A 374 -10.44 0.33 21.63
C LEU A 374 -9.04 -0.24 21.32
N PRO A 375 -7.97 0.56 21.38
CA PRO A 375 -6.62 0.09 21.00
C PRO A 375 -6.15 -1.17 21.73
N GLU A 376 -6.50 -1.29 23.01
CA GLU A 376 -6.16 -2.45 23.88
C GLU A 376 -6.97 -3.72 23.58
N PHE A 377 -7.80 -3.70 22.54
CA PHE A 377 -8.65 -4.84 22.22
C PHE A 377 -7.82 -6.06 21.80
N VAL A 378 -7.90 -7.11 22.63
CA VAL A 378 -7.25 -8.40 22.38
C VAL A 378 -8.33 -9.43 22.11
N TYR A 379 -8.32 -9.98 20.90
CA TYR A 379 -9.22 -11.05 20.54
C TYR A 379 -8.79 -12.36 21.22
N THR A 380 -9.73 -12.98 21.93
CA THR A 380 -9.53 -14.31 22.51
C THR A 380 -10.57 -15.25 21.92
N LYS A 381 -10.12 -16.25 21.16
CA LYS A 381 -11.02 -17.21 20.53
C LYS A 381 -11.83 -17.94 21.61
N PRO A 382 -13.17 -17.92 21.57
CA PRO A 382 -13.97 -18.62 22.56
C PRO A 382 -13.72 -20.13 22.45
N SER A 383 -13.19 -20.73 23.54
CA SER A 383 -12.92 -22.16 23.60
C SER A 383 -14.24 -22.93 23.66
N SER A 384 -14.39 -23.95 22.81
CA SER A 384 -15.59 -24.79 22.72
C SER A 384 -15.92 -25.60 23.98
N THR A 385 -15.09 -25.50 25.02
CA THR A 385 -15.24 -26.20 26.32
C THR A 385 -15.64 -25.29 27.49
N ALA A 386 -15.89 -23.99 27.27
CA ALA A 386 -16.31 -23.08 28.34
C ALA A 386 -17.75 -23.34 28.79
N SER A 387 -17.87 -24.21 29.80
CA SER A 387 -19.09 -24.46 30.55
C SER A 387 -19.44 -23.25 31.41
N SER A 388 -20.65 -22.72 31.20
CA SER A 388 -21.52 -22.13 32.25
C SER A 388 -20.86 -21.24 33.31
N SER A 389 -20.09 -20.22 32.93
CA SER A 389 -19.75 -19.11 33.83
C SER A 389 -20.62 -17.90 33.49
N THR A 390 -21.28 -17.31 34.50
CA THR A 390 -22.08 -16.08 34.39
C THR A 390 -21.24 -14.81 34.26
N SER A 391 -19.91 -14.95 34.24
CA SER A 391 -18.96 -13.84 34.14
C SER A 391 -18.52 -13.62 32.69
N LEU A 392 -18.71 -12.40 32.18
CA LEU A 392 -18.20 -11.98 30.87
C LEU A 392 -16.69 -12.26 30.76
N SER A 393 -16.26 -12.77 29.60
CA SER A 393 -14.83 -12.92 29.29
C SER A 393 -14.14 -11.55 29.22
N PRO A 394 -12.79 -11.48 29.31
CA PRO A 394 -12.06 -10.22 29.15
C PRO A 394 -12.42 -9.48 27.86
N MET A 395 -12.51 -10.20 26.73
CA MET A 395 -12.94 -9.67 25.44
C MET A 395 -14.36 -9.09 25.50
N GLN A 396 -15.31 -9.81 26.09
CA GLN A 396 -16.70 -9.35 26.20
C GLN A 396 -16.82 -8.12 27.09
N LYS A 397 -16.01 -8.02 28.16
CA LYS A 397 -15.94 -6.83 29.01
C LYS A 397 -15.44 -5.61 28.21
N GLN A 398 -14.40 -5.79 27.39
CA GLN A 398 -13.89 -4.72 26.53
C GLN A 398 -14.97 -4.25 25.54
N ILE A 399 -15.63 -5.17 24.83
CA ILE A 399 -16.72 -4.82 23.89
C ILE A 399 -17.88 -4.13 24.60
N SER A 400 -18.23 -4.56 25.82
CA SER A 400 -19.31 -3.95 26.61
C SER A 400 -19.03 -2.51 27.05
N SER A 401 -17.77 -2.07 27.00
CA SER A 401 -17.39 -0.68 27.27
C SER A 401 -17.73 0.26 26.11
N LEU A 402 -17.93 -0.26 24.90
CA LEU A 402 -18.34 0.52 23.74
C LEU A 402 -19.81 0.93 23.84
N SER A 403 -20.09 2.14 23.32
CA SER A 403 -21.47 2.60 23.21
C SER A 403 -22.26 1.80 22.16
N ALA A 404 -23.58 1.73 22.32
CA ALA A 404 -24.47 1.11 21.34
C ALA A 404 -24.33 1.75 19.94
N GLU A 405 -24.07 3.06 19.89
CA GLU A 405 -23.88 3.80 18.65
C GLU A 405 -22.57 3.41 17.96
N THR A 406 -21.47 3.31 18.72
CA THR A 406 -20.16 2.87 18.21
C THR A 406 -20.23 1.45 17.66
N LEU A 407 -20.86 0.51 18.39
CA LEU A 407 -21.00 -0.87 17.93
C LEU A 407 -21.81 -0.98 16.63
N LEU A 408 -22.89 -0.20 16.51
CA LEU A 408 -23.67 -0.10 15.28
C LEU A 408 -22.84 0.47 14.12
N GLN A 409 -22.02 1.48 14.39
CA GLN A 409 -21.15 2.09 13.39
C GLN A 409 -20.09 1.11 12.89
N ILE A 410 -19.45 0.37 13.79
CA ILE A 410 -18.49 -0.69 13.45
C ILE A 410 -19.15 -1.75 12.55
N GLN A 411 -20.33 -2.23 12.93
CA GLN A 411 -21.07 -3.22 12.14
C GLN A 411 -21.47 -2.69 10.76
N ASP A 412 -21.91 -1.42 10.66
CA ASP A 412 -22.25 -0.81 9.37
C ASP A 412 -21.02 -0.59 8.47
N ASP A 413 -19.88 -0.18 9.03
CA ASP A 413 -18.61 -0.04 8.29
C ASP A 413 -18.16 -1.38 7.69
N LEU A 414 -18.19 -2.44 8.52
CA LEU A 414 -17.85 -3.80 8.09
C LEU A 414 -18.81 -4.31 7.01
N GLY A 415 -20.12 -4.17 7.22
CA GLY A 415 -21.14 -4.59 6.25
C GLY A 415 -21.00 -3.87 4.91
N PHE A 416 -20.70 -2.56 4.96
CA PHE A 416 -20.56 -1.74 3.76
C PHE A 416 -19.32 -2.12 2.95
N CYS A 417 -18.17 -2.29 3.62
CA CYS A 417 -16.94 -2.71 2.93
C CYS A 417 -17.10 -4.09 2.29
N LEU A 418 -17.72 -5.06 2.97
CA LEU A 418 -18.01 -6.37 2.39
C LEU A 418 -18.93 -6.29 1.17
N ALA A 419 -19.95 -5.43 1.20
CA ALA A 419 -20.83 -5.22 0.05
C ALA A 419 -20.08 -4.56 -1.14
N VAL A 420 -19.13 -3.65 -0.87
CA VAL A 420 -18.27 -3.05 -1.90
C VAL A 420 -17.35 -4.10 -2.52
N GLU A 421 -16.77 -4.98 -1.71
CA GLU A 421 -15.93 -6.06 -2.23
C GLU A 421 -16.71 -7.03 -3.12
N ASP A 422 -17.91 -7.42 -2.70
CA ASP A 422 -18.77 -8.31 -3.46
C ASP A 422 -19.20 -7.68 -4.79
N ALA A 423 -19.56 -6.39 -4.78
CA ALA A 423 -19.87 -5.65 -5.99
C ALA A 423 -18.69 -5.60 -6.97
N ARG A 424 -17.46 -5.36 -6.47
CA ARG A 424 -16.24 -5.37 -7.29
C ARG A 424 -15.96 -6.73 -7.90
N LYS A 425 -16.06 -7.80 -7.11
CA LYS A 425 -15.89 -9.18 -7.58
C LYS A 425 -16.93 -9.54 -8.66
N SER A 426 -18.14 -9.01 -8.52
CA SER A 426 -19.26 -9.25 -9.44
C SER A 426 -19.33 -8.29 -10.63
N GLY A 427 -18.46 -7.27 -10.71
CA GLY A 427 -18.51 -6.23 -11.74
C GLY A 427 -19.77 -5.35 -11.68
N LEU A 428 -20.40 -5.27 -10.51
CA LEU A 428 -21.61 -4.48 -10.27
C LEU A 428 -21.26 -3.03 -9.87
N PRO A 429 -22.18 -2.07 -10.08
CA PRO A 429 -22.02 -0.72 -9.55
C PRO A 429 -21.79 -0.74 -8.03
N LEU A 430 -20.84 0.07 -7.56
CA LEU A 430 -20.52 0.12 -6.13
C LEU A 430 -21.74 0.57 -5.31
N PRO A 431 -22.01 -0.06 -4.16
CA PRO A 431 -23.07 0.37 -3.27
C PRO A 431 -22.75 1.75 -2.67
N THR A 432 -23.81 2.44 -2.28
CA THR A 432 -23.75 3.73 -1.60
C THR A 432 -24.37 3.61 -0.22
N ARG A 433 -23.80 4.34 0.74
CA ARG A 433 -24.40 4.55 2.06
C ARG A 433 -24.45 6.05 2.39
N PRO A 434 -25.39 6.48 3.24
CA PRO A 434 -25.35 7.82 3.81
C PRO A 434 -24.02 8.00 4.57
N PRO A 435 -23.37 9.17 4.46
CA PRO A 435 -22.11 9.37 5.15
C PRO A 435 -22.30 9.33 6.66
N THR A 436 -21.36 8.68 7.34
CA THR A 436 -21.34 8.55 8.80
C THR A 436 -21.11 9.91 9.46
N ALA A 437 -21.37 10.02 10.76
CA ALA A 437 -21.10 11.27 11.49
C ALA A 437 -19.61 11.65 11.41
N ALA A 438 -18.72 10.65 11.52
CA ALA A 438 -17.28 10.82 11.40
C ALA A 438 -16.87 11.26 9.99
N GLU A 439 -17.40 10.64 8.93
CA GLU A 439 -17.11 11.02 7.54
C GLU A 439 -17.56 12.45 7.23
N LYS A 440 -18.71 12.87 7.76
CA LYS A 440 -19.21 14.25 7.61
C LYS A 440 -18.30 15.28 8.29
N GLU A 441 -17.83 14.98 9.51
CA GLU A 441 -16.92 15.88 10.20
C GLU A 441 -15.55 15.93 9.51
N ALA A 442 -15.03 14.79 9.04
CA ALA A 442 -13.80 14.74 8.25
C ALA A 442 -13.89 15.54 6.94
N ASP A 443 -15.01 15.45 6.21
CA ASP A 443 -15.27 16.28 5.02
C ASP A 443 -15.35 17.78 5.35
N LYS A 444 -15.97 18.13 6.49
CA LYS A 444 -16.03 19.52 6.96
C LYS A 444 -14.65 20.08 7.31
N ILE A 445 -13.83 19.30 8.03
CA ILE A 445 -12.44 19.66 8.36
C ILE A 445 -11.61 19.81 7.08
N ALA A 446 -11.72 18.87 6.13
CA ALA A 446 -11.00 18.94 4.87
C ALA A 446 -11.35 20.19 4.06
N LYS A 447 -12.65 20.53 3.98
CA LYS A 447 -13.13 21.77 3.34
C LYS A 447 -12.62 23.02 4.04
N GLN A 448 -12.49 22.98 5.37
CA GLN A 448 -11.92 24.09 6.13
C GLN A 448 -10.43 24.26 5.82
N LYS A 449 -9.64 23.17 5.85
CA LYS A 449 -8.22 23.20 5.45
C LYS A 449 -8.03 23.69 4.02
N GLN A 450 -8.89 23.28 3.09
CA GLN A 450 -8.83 23.75 1.71
C GLN A 450 -9.16 25.24 1.58
N LYS A 451 -10.09 25.77 2.37
CA LYS A 451 -10.38 27.21 2.44
C LYS A 451 -9.22 28.00 3.03
N GLU A 452 -8.54 27.45 4.04
CA GLU A 452 -7.36 28.06 4.66
C GLU A 452 -6.16 28.09 3.71
N LEU A 453 -5.91 27.00 2.96
CA LEU A 453 -4.88 26.96 1.91
C LEU A 453 -5.20 27.89 0.73
N GLY A 454 -6.49 28.11 0.43
CA GLY A 454 -6.95 29.08 -0.56
C GLY A 454 -6.98 30.53 -0.06
N TYR A 455 -6.92 30.76 1.25
CA TYR A 455 -6.88 32.07 1.88
C TYR A 455 -5.43 32.41 2.27
N ARG A 456 -4.67 33.00 1.34
CA ARG A 456 -3.43 33.72 1.66
C ARG A 456 -3.75 35.20 1.90
N PRO A 457 -3.92 35.68 3.14
CA PRO A 457 -4.02 37.11 3.41
C PRO A 457 -2.63 37.75 3.18
N GLY A 458 -2.55 38.68 2.23
CA GLY A 458 -1.33 39.50 2.02
C GLY A 458 -0.96 39.86 0.58
N LEU A 459 -1.70 39.42 -0.45
CA LEU A 459 -1.35 39.70 -1.86
C LEU A 459 -2.24 40.74 -2.57
N ASN A 460 -3.20 41.37 -1.88
CA ASN A 460 -4.14 42.33 -2.48
C ASN A 460 -4.05 43.77 -1.94
N ASP A 461 -3.06 44.12 -1.12
CA ASP A 461 -2.82 45.52 -0.79
C ASP A 461 -1.89 46.12 -1.85
N GLY A 462 -2.51 46.85 -2.78
CA GLY A 462 -1.95 47.27 -4.05
C GLY A 462 -0.77 48.23 -3.95
N PHE A 463 0.31 47.88 -4.65
CA PHE A 463 1.20 48.89 -5.23
C PHE A 463 0.45 49.59 -6.37
N SER A 464 -0.07 50.79 -6.10
CA SER A 464 -0.39 51.75 -7.14
C SER A 464 0.91 52.38 -7.64
N LEU A 465 1.33 52.04 -8.85
CA LEU A 465 2.29 52.82 -9.62
C LEU A 465 1.51 53.97 -10.28
N GLU A 466 1.71 55.19 -9.78
CA GLU A 466 1.35 56.40 -10.51
C GLU A 466 2.29 56.57 -11.71
N VAL A 467 1.69 57.05 -12.81
CA VAL A 467 2.25 57.25 -14.16
C VAL A 467 3.28 58.37 -14.20
#